data_AF-A0A7L2RGR6-F1
#
_entry.id   AF-A0A7L2RGR6-F1
#
_cell.length_a   1.000
_cell.length_b   1.000
_cell.length_c   1.000
_cell.angle_alpha   90.00
_cell.angle_beta   90.00
_cell.angle_gamma   90.00
#
_symmetry.space_group_name_H-M   'P 1'
#
loop_
_entity.id
_entity.type
_entity.pdbx_description
1 polymer ?
#
loop_
_entity_poly.entity_id
_entity_poly.type
_entity_poly.pdbx_seq_one_letter_code
_entity_poly.pdbx_strand_id
1 'polypeptide(L)'
;AAIFSEAEVKVEVIDENNFPPVFPSSLLEESLAENLPATQIVQLKAQDNDTGRNGFLTYGILNAHGLKFRINETTGILYSNATFDYEEEPTEYQVVVYAEDDGIPEKKRGYCTVVIKITD
;
A
#
# COMPACT_ATOMS: atom_id res chain seq x y z
N ALA A 1 18.23 -49.38 -32.73
CA ALA A 1 17.65 -49.17 -31.38
C ALA A 1 17.03 -47.79 -31.35
N ALA A 2 15.75 -47.67 -31.00
CA ALA A 2 15.12 -46.36 -30.83
C ALA A 2 15.49 -45.81 -29.44
N ILE A 3 16.00 -44.58 -29.40
CA ILE A 3 16.31 -43.87 -28.17
C ILE A 3 15.14 -42.91 -27.94
N PHE A 4 14.48 -43.01 -26.80
CA PHE A 4 13.50 -42.03 -26.35
C PHE A 4 14.02 -41.36 -25.07
N SER A 5 13.65 -40.10 -24.90
CA SER A 5 13.95 -39.28 -23.72
C SER A 5 12.63 -38.69 -23.25
N GLU A 6 12.36 -38.82 -21.96
CA GLU A 6 11.21 -38.20 -21.31
C GLU A 6 11.69 -37.09 -20.37
N ALA A 7 10.89 -36.05 -20.23
CA ALA A 7 11.10 -34.96 -19.28
C ALA A 7 9.79 -34.73 -18.53
N GLU A 8 9.89 -34.53 -17.22
CA GLU A 8 8.74 -34.24 -16.37
C GLU A 8 8.45 -32.73 -16.42
N VAL A 9 7.24 -32.37 -16.84
CA VAL A 9 6.75 -30.98 -16.84
C VAL A 9 5.65 -30.88 -15.81
N LYS A 10 5.90 -30.12 -14.75
CA LYS A 10 4.87 -29.78 -13.76
C LYS A 10 4.08 -28.59 -14.28
N VAL A 11 2.82 -28.83 -14.65
CA VAL A 11 1.87 -27.78 -15.06
C VAL A 11 0.99 -27.46 -13.85
N GLU A 12 1.14 -26.25 -13.31
CA GLU A 12 0.22 -25.71 -12.29
C GLU A 12 -0.73 -24.75 -12.99
N VAL A 13 -2.04 -25.03 -12.90
CA VAL A 13 -3.07 -24.07 -13.29
C VAL A 13 -3.22 -23.09 -12.14
N ILE A 14 -2.67 -21.89 -12.32
CA ILE A 14 -2.85 -20.77 -11.40
C ILE A 14 -4.11 -19.99 -11.81
N ASP A 15 -4.90 -19.57 -10.83
CA ASP A 15 -6.01 -18.65 -11.09
C ASP A 15 -5.46 -17.32 -11.59
N GLU A 16 -6.11 -16.74 -12.59
CA GLU A 16 -5.75 -15.42 -13.11
C GLU A 16 -6.00 -14.34 -12.06
N ASN A 17 -5.09 -13.37 -11.95
CA ASN A 17 -5.31 -12.15 -11.17
C ASN A 17 -6.31 -11.24 -11.92
N ASN A 18 -7.55 -11.16 -11.43
CA ASN A 18 -8.67 -10.53 -12.14
C ASN A 18 -9.09 -9.20 -11.52
N PHE A 19 -8.91 -9.03 -10.21
CA PHE A 19 -9.38 -7.88 -9.46
C PHE A 19 -8.19 -7.11 -8.90
N PRO A 20 -8.10 -5.79 -9.12
CA PRO A 20 -7.10 -4.99 -8.43
C PRO A 20 -7.52 -4.76 -6.97
N PRO A 21 -6.56 -4.45 -6.09
CA PRO A 21 -6.87 -3.98 -4.75
C PRO A 21 -7.69 -2.68 -4.80
N VAL A 22 -8.73 -2.56 -3.97
CA VAL A 22 -9.62 -1.38 -3.92
C VAL A 22 -9.70 -0.84 -2.50
N PHE A 23 -9.45 0.47 -2.35
CA PHE A 23 -9.73 1.19 -1.11
C PHE A 23 -11.20 1.66 -1.08
N PRO A 24 -11.87 1.67 0.09
CA PRO A 24 -13.23 2.19 0.23
C PRO A 24 -13.39 3.66 -0.17
N SER A 25 -12.32 4.45 -0.05
CA SER A 25 -12.25 5.83 -0.52
C SER A 25 -10.92 6.07 -1.24
N SER A 26 -10.96 6.82 -2.34
CA SER A 26 -9.76 7.27 -3.06
C SER A 26 -9.08 8.47 -2.40
N LEU A 27 -9.77 9.16 -1.50
CA LEU A 27 -9.29 10.34 -0.77
C LEU A 27 -9.72 10.26 0.70
N LEU A 28 -8.79 10.49 1.61
CA LEU A 28 -9.04 10.65 3.04
C LEU A 28 -8.39 11.95 3.53
N GLU A 29 -9.05 12.63 4.44
CA GLU A 29 -8.48 13.79 5.13
C GLU A 29 -8.28 13.46 6.59
N GLU A 30 -7.07 13.72 7.09
CA GLU A 30 -6.68 13.48 8.47
C GLU A 30 -6.00 14.73 9.03
N SER A 31 -6.12 14.93 10.34
CA SER A 31 -5.42 15.99 11.07
C SER A 31 -4.33 15.40 11.94
N LEU A 32 -3.17 16.06 11.98
CA LEU A 32 -2.04 15.68 12.82
C LEU A 32 -1.62 16.88 13.65
N ALA A 33 -1.78 16.78 14.97
CA ALA A 33 -1.29 17.81 15.86
C ALA A 33 0.24 17.89 15.81
N GLU A 34 0.75 19.11 15.84
CA GLU A 34 2.17 19.39 15.87
C GLU A 34 2.83 18.93 17.19
N ASN A 35 4.16 18.97 17.25
CA ASN A 35 4.97 18.62 18.42
C ASN A 35 4.76 17.20 18.98
N LEU A 36 3.96 16.37 18.30
CA LEU A 36 3.81 14.96 18.64
C LEU A 36 5.02 14.16 18.14
N PRO A 37 5.52 13.21 18.95
CA PRO A 37 6.47 12.22 18.44
C PRO A 37 5.82 11.39 17.33
N ALA A 38 6.63 10.58 16.63
CA ALA A 38 6.14 9.63 15.63
C ALA A 38 4.94 8.83 16.16
N THR A 39 3.78 9.00 15.52
CA THR A 39 2.48 8.52 15.97
C THR A 39 1.68 7.94 14.81
N GLN A 40 0.67 7.15 15.14
CA GLN A 40 -0.27 6.62 14.16
C GLN A 40 -1.20 7.74 13.68
N ILE A 41 -1.42 7.80 12.36
CA ILE A 41 -2.35 8.74 11.72
C ILE A 41 -3.65 7.99 11.43
N VAL A 42 -3.60 7.00 10.53
CA VAL A 42 -4.79 6.27 10.07
C VAL A 42 -4.42 4.85 9.66
N GLN A 43 -5.36 3.91 9.77
CA GLN A 43 -5.22 2.59 9.17
C GLN A 43 -5.98 2.53 7.85
N LEU A 44 -5.23 2.32 6.77
CA LEU A 44 -5.78 2.10 5.43
C LEU A 44 -6.08 0.61 5.25
N LYS A 45 -7.23 0.31 4.63
CA LYS A 45 -7.67 -1.06 4.36
C LYS A 45 -8.16 -1.16 2.92
N ALA A 46 -7.34 -1.72 2.05
CA ALA A 46 -7.78 -2.14 0.73
C ALA A 46 -8.36 -3.56 0.79
N GLN A 47 -9.19 -3.89 -0.19
CA GLN A 47 -9.76 -5.22 -0.38
C GLN A 47 -9.49 -5.68 -1.80
N ASP A 48 -9.14 -6.95 -1.93
CA ASP A 48 -8.98 -7.63 -3.21
C ASP A 48 -9.87 -8.86 -3.20
N ASN A 49 -10.61 -9.07 -4.29
CA ASN A 49 -11.60 -10.13 -4.40
C ASN A 49 -11.02 -11.42 -5.01
N ASP A 50 -9.73 -11.43 -5.35
CA ASP A 50 -9.04 -12.65 -5.71
C ASP A 50 -8.67 -13.50 -4.49
N THR A 51 -8.39 -14.78 -4.73
CA THR A 51 -8.07 -15.74 -3.66
C THR A 51 -6.58 -16.00 -3.54
N GLY A 52 -6.15 -16.47 -2.36
CA GLY A 52 -4.76 -16.83 -2.12
C GLY A 52 -3.79 -15.67 -2.33
N ARG A 53 -2.72 -15.91 -3.10
CA ARG A 53 -1.66 -14.93 -3.35
C ARG A 53 -2.14 -13.73 -4.18
N ASN A 54 -3.10 -13.93 -5.09
CA ASN A 54 -3.67 -12.86 -5.91
C ASN A 54 -4.49 -11.86 -5.07
N GLY A 55 -4.96 -12.24 -3.88
CA GLY A 55 -5.62 -11.33 -2.94
C GLY A 55 -4.75 -10.92 -1.74
N PHE A 56 -3.46 -11.32 -1.71
CA PHE A 56 -2.58 -11.01 -0.60
C PHE A 56 -1.97 -9.62 -0.78
N LEU A 57 -2.33 -8.69 0.12
CA LEU A 57 -1.99 -7.28 -0.03
C LEU A 57 -0.77 -6.86 0.78
N THR A 58 0.07 -6.05 0.13
CA THR A 58 1.11 -5.24 0.76
C THR A 58 0.88 -3.77 0.50
N TYR A 59 1.30 -2.91 1.42
CA TYR A 59 1.07 -1.47 1.37
C TYR A 59 2.38 -0.70 1.23
N GLY A 60 2.34 0.41 0.49
CA GLY A 60 3.49 1.29 0.34
C GLY A 60 3.10 2.74 0.07
N ILE A 61 4.04 3.66 0.26
CA ILE A 61 3.87 5.06 -0.09
C ILE A 61 4.50 5.27 -1.48
N LEU A 62 3.73 5.82 -2.41
CA LEU A 62 4.17 6.06 -3.79
C LEU A 62 5.07 7.29 -3.89
N ASN A 63 4.69 8.38 -3.22
CA ASN A 63 5.39 9.64 -3.32
C ASN A 63 6.35 9.87 -2.15
N ALA A 64 7.57 10.32 -2.47
CA ALA A 64 8.60 10.58 -1.48
C ALA A 64 8.33 11.91 -0.77
N HIS A 65 7.49 11.93 0.26
CA HIS A 65 7.43 13.01 1.25
C HIS A 65 8.65 12.99 2.19
N GLY A 66 9.84 12.70 1.65
CA GLY A 66 11.03 12.37 2.43
C GLY A 66 10.80 11.18 3.39
N LEU A 67 11.45 11.22 4.55
CA LEU A 67 11.25 10.28 5.66
C LEU A 67 10.17 10.77 6.65
N LYS A 68 9.28 11.70 6.28
CA LYS A 68 8.29 12.28 7.21
C LYS A 68 7.13 11.34 7.53
N PHE A 69 6.83 10.39 6.65
CA PHE A 69 5.77 9.41 6.83
C PHE A 69 6.28 8.00 6.52
N ARG A 70 5.69 7.02 7.18
CA ARG A 70 5.95 5.60 6.91
C ARG A 70 4.65 4.82 7.01
N ILE A 71 4.52 3.77 6.21
CA ILE A 71 3.40 2.84 6.30
C ILE A 71 3.91 1.47 6.71
N ASN A 72 3.14 0.78 7.55
CA ASN A 72 3.41 -0.62 7.82
C ASN A 72 2.88 -1.46 6.65
N GLU A 73 3.79 -2.17 5.99
CA GLU A 73 3.54 -2.89 4.73
C GLU A 73 2.46 -3.97 4.84
N THR A 74 2.20 -4.53 6.03
CA THR A 74 1.22 -5.61 6.22
C THR A 74 -0.10 -5.13 6.80
N THR A 75 -0.07 -4.13 7.69
CA THR A 75 -1.27 -3.67 8.41
C THR A 75 -1.95 -2.47 7.76
N GLY A 76 -1.28 -1.78 6.84
CA GLY A 76 -1.77 -0.57 6.21
C GLY A 76 -1.82 0.65 7.14
N ILE A 77 -1.20 0.57 8.33
CA ILE A 77 -1.17 1.70 9.27
C ILE A 77 -0.14 2.73 8.81
N LEU A 78 -0.61 3.94 8.54
CA LEU A 78 0.20 5.12 8.23
C LEU A 78 0.60 5.82 9.52
N TYR A 79 1.89 6.12 9.65
CA TYR A 79 2.49 6.81 10.79
C TYR A 79 3.19 8.08 10.33
N SER A 80 3.21 9.09 11.20
CA SER A 80 4.27 10.09 11.17
C SER A 80 5.60 9.45 11.54
N ASN A 81 6.67 9.97 10.95
CA ASN A 81 8.04 9.54 11.18
C ASN A 81 8.98 10.74 11.46
N ALA A 82 8.38 11.91 11.67
CA ALA A 82 9.01 13.13 12.14
C ALA A 82 8.03 13.87 13.06
N THR A 83 8.55 14.81 13.86
CA THR A 83 7.75 15.85 14.51
C THR A 83 7.42 16.92 13.46
N PHE A 84 6.25 17.52 13.61
CA PHE A 84 5.80 18.64 12.76
C PHE A 84 5.65 19.88 13.64
N ASP A 85 5.78 21.02 13.00
CA ASP A 85 5.63 22.35 13.57
C ASP A 85 4.65 23.09 12.66
N TYR A 86 3.58 23.66 13.21
CA TYR A 86 2.55 24.33 12.42
C TYR A 86 3.06 25.63 11.79
N GLU A 87 4.06 26.28 12.40
CA GLU A 87 4.69 27.48 11.86
C GLU A 87 5.65 27.19 10.69
N GLU A 88 5.99 25.91 10.44
CA GLU A 88 6.82 25.48 9.32
C GLU A 88 5.98 25.00 8.11
N GLU A 89 6.17 25.61 6.95
CA GLU A 89 5.55 25.16 5.70
C GLU A 89 6.20 23.86 5.16
N PRO A 90 5.42 22.93 4.58
CA PRO A 90 3.98 23.00 4.38
C PRO A 90 3.17 22.49 5.59
N THR A 91 2.00 23.10 5.81
CA THR A 91 1.00 22.64 6.79
C THR A 91 0.04 21.58 6.22
N GLU A 92 0.16 21.24 4.94
CA GLU A 92 -0.59 20.16 4.27
C GLU A 92 0.32 19.21 3.50
N TYR A 93 0.10 17.90 3.66
CA TYR A 93 0.82 16.84 2.94
C TYR A 93 -0.17 15.90 2.24
N GLN A 94 0.03 15.62 0.96
CA GLN A 94 -0.80 14.69 0.19
C GLN A 94 -0.10 13.35 -0.02
N VAL A 95 -0.21 12.44 0.95
CA VAL A 95 0.47 11.14 0.92
C VAL A 95 -0.30 10.16 0.05
N VAL A 96 0.31 9.74 -1.07
CA VAL A 96 -0.29 8.75 -1.97
C VAL A 96 0.15 7.36 -1.53
N VAL A 97 -0.79 6.58 -1.01
CA VAL A 97 -0.59 5.19 -0.60
C VAL A 97 -1.09 4.26 -1.69
N TYR A 98 -0.37 3.16 -1.91
CA TYR A 98 -0.83 2.05 -2.73
C TYR A 98 -1.00 0.78 -1.90
N ALA A 99 -1.94 -0.07 -2.33
CA ALA A 99 -1.99 -1.49 -1.98
C ALA A 99 -1.65 -2.28 -3.24
N GLU A 100 -0.73 -3.24 -3.15
CA GLU A 100 -0.31 -4.12 -4.22
C GLU A 100 -0.61 -5.56 -3.83
N ASP A 101 -1.25 -6.31 -4.73
CA ASP A 101 -1.37 -7.76 -4.60
C ASP A 101 -0.05 -8.48 -4.93
N ASP A 102 -0.02 -9.80 -4.80
CA ASP A 102 1.13 -10.60 -5.22
C ASP A 102 0.81 -11.51 -6.41
N GLY A 103 -0.14 -11.07 -7.25
CA GLY A 103 -0.72 -11.84 -8.33
C GLY A 103 0.20 -12.12 -9.53
N ILE A 104 -0.20 -13.11 -10.32
CA ILE A 104 0.51 -13.60 -11.52
C ILE A 104 -0.50 -13.60 -12.70
N PRO A 105 -0.12 -13.26 -13.95
CA PRO A 105 1.23 -12.88 -14.42
C PRO A 105 1.65 -11.47 -14.01
N GLU A 106 0.69 -10.63 -13.63
CA GLU A 106 0.92 -9.25 -13.24
C GLU A 106 0.37 -8.99 -11.84
N LYS A 107 1.08 -8.13 -11.13
CA LYS A 107 0.57 -7.55 -9.90
C LYS A 107 -0.31 -6.36 -10.22
N LYS A 108 -1.39 -6.17 -9.48
CA LYS A 108 -2.24 -5.00 -9.60
C LYS A 108 -2.13 -4.12 -8.36
N ARG A 109 -2.46 -2.84 -8.54
CA ARG A 109 -2.40 -1.82 -7.49
C ARG A 109 -3.68 -1.03 -7.39
N GLY A 110 -4.12 -0.80 -6.16
CA GLY A 110 -5.07 0.23 -5.78
C GLY A 110 -4.34 1.43 -5.17
N TYR A 111 -4.97 2.61 -5.20
CA TYR A 111 -4.39 3.84 -4.64
C TYR A 111 -5.40 4.59 -3.77
N CYS A 112 -4.88 5.27 -2.75
CA CYS A 112 -5.61 6.19 -1.89
C CYS A 112 -4.71 7.39 -1.55
N THR A 113 -5.22 8.60 -1.66
CA THR A 113 -4.52 9.80 -1.21
C THR A 113 -4.99 10.16 0.19
N VAL A 114 -4.05 10.29 1.13
CA VAL A 114 -4.30 10.81 2.48
C VAL A 114 -3.79 12.24 2.55
N VAL A 115 -4.71 13.21 2.68
CA VAL A 115 -4.40 14.61 2.91
C VAL A 115 -4.25 14.81 4.41
N ILE A 116 -3.03 15.08 4.85
CA ILE A 116 -2.69 15.28 6.25
C ILE A 116 -2.53 16.78 6.49
N LYS A 117 -3.39 17.34 7.34
CA LYS A 117 -3.35 18.75 7.73
C LYS A 117 -2.72 18.86 9.12
N ILE A 118 -1.62 19.59 9.21
CA ILE A 118 -0.98 19.90 10.49
C ILE A 118 -1.86 20.90 11.24
N THR A 119 -2.04 20.68 12.53
CA THR A 119 -2.81 21.56 13.43
C THR A 119 -1.97 21.93 14.65
N ASP A 120 -2.25 23.11 15.20
CA ASP A 120 -1.79 23.59 16.52
C ASP A 120 -2.21 22.62 17.64
#